data_AF-A0A520GWH1-F1
#
_entry.id   AF-A0A520GWH1-F1
#
_cell.length_a   1.000
_cell.length_b   1.000
_cell.length_c   1.000
_cell.angle_alpha   90.00
_cell.angle_beta   90.00
_cell.angle_gamma   90.00
#
_symmetry.space_group_name_H-M   'P 1'
#
loop_
_entity.id
_entity.type
_entity.pdbx_description
1 polymer ?
#
loop_
_entity_poly.entity_id
_entity_poly.type
_entity_poly.pdbx_seq_one_letter_code
_entity_poly.pdbx_strand_id
1 'polypeptide(L)'
;MTKTVSVSPFRPLALAALAALACAAPVAQAADAVRIGLLSTLSGPGAGLGVDIRDGFQLAVKQGGGRLGGLPAEVVVADDQQSPDVARQTADRLIKRDKVDFMTGI
;
A
#
# COMPACT_ATOMS: atom_id res chain seq x y z
N MET A 1 -31.00 -15.03 57.71
CA MET A 1 -31.58 -14.42 56.48
C MET A 1 -30.51 -14.40 55.40
N THR A 2 -30.45 -15.42 54.55
CA THR A 2 -29.50 -15.48 53.42
C THR A 2 -30.24 -16.14 52.26
N LYS A 3 -30.77 -15.31 51.35
CA LYS A 3 -31.42 -15.80 50.13
C LYS A 3 -30.31 -16.21 49.15
N THR A 4 -30.17 -17.50 48.94
CA THR A 4 -29.41 -18.09 47.82
C THR A 4 -30.15 -17.77 46.52
N VAL A 5 -29.53 -16.95 45.67
CA VAL A 5 -30.03 -16.64 44.33
C VAL A 5 -29.79 -17.86 43.45
N SER A 6 -30.86 -18.52 43.05
CA SER A 6 -30.85 -19.59 42.05
C SER A 6 -30.49 -18.99 40.69
N VAL A 7 -29.31 -19.34 40.16
CA VAL A 7 -28.84 -18.91 38.85
C VAL A 7 -29.35 -19.89 37.81
N SER A 8 -30.28 -19.45 36.95
CA SER A 8 -30.92 -20.29 35.92
C SER A 8 -29.92 -20.85 34.90
N PRO A 9 -30.14 -22.08 34.37
CA PRO A 9 -29.21 -22.80 33.48
C PRO A 9 -29.05 -22.17 32.08
N PHE A 10 -29.74 -21.08 31.79
CA PHE A 10 -29.74 -20.40 30.48
C PHE A 10 -28.63 -19.33 30.32
N ARG A 11 -28.00 -18.88 31.42
CA ARG A 11 -26.90 -17.88 31.37
C ARG A 11 -25.60 -18.35 30.68
N PRO A 12 -25.13 -19.61 30.79
CA PRO A 12 -23.91 -20.03 30.12
C PRO A 12 -24.09 -20.17 28.59
N LEU A 13 -25.31 -20.48 28.14
CA LEU A 13 -25.62 -20.63 26.71
C LEU A 13 -25.60 -19.27 25.98
N ALA A 14 -26.12 -18.23 26.62
CA ALA A 14 -26.08 -16.86 26.07
C ALA A 14 -24.64 -16.31 25.97
N LEU A 15 -23.78 -16.65 26.92
CA LEU A 15 -22.36 -16.26 26.90
C LEU A 15 -21.58 -16.98 25.79
N ALA A 16 -21.85 -18.26 25.59
CA ALA A 16 -21.23 -19.05 24.53
C ALA A 16 -21.64 -18.56 23.12
N ALA A 17 -22.90 -18.15 22.94
CA ALA A 17 -23.38 -17.58 21.68
C ALA A 17 -22.74 -16.22 21.37
N LEU A 18 -22.51 -15.37 22.38
CA LEU A 18 -21.85 -14.08 22.21
C LEU A 18 -20.36 -14.24 21.85
N ALA A 19 -19.68 -15.22 22.46
CA ALA A 19 -18.29 -15.56 22.14
C ALA A 19 -18.13 -16.11 20.71
N ALA A 20 -19.10 -16.91 20.24
CA ALA A 20 -19.09 -17.43 18.87
C ALA A 20 -19.30 -16.31 17.82
N LEU A 21 -20.12 -15.30 18.11
CA LEU A 21 -20.30 -14.14 17.24
C LEU A 21 -19.05 -13.25 17.16
N ALA A 22 -18.28 -13.14 18.26
CA ALA A 22 -17.05 -12.36 18.27
C ALA A 22 -15.95 -12.94 17.36
N CYS A 23 -15.94 -14.27 17.16
CA CYS A 23 -15.03 -14.94 16.24
C CYS A 23 -15.46 -14.88 14.77
N ALA A 24 -16.69 -14.44 14.48
CA ALA A 24 -17.23 -14.32 13.12
C ALA A 24 -17.01 -12.93 12.50
N ALA A 25 -16.26 -12.04 13.18
CA ALA A 25 -15.91 -10.75 12.62
C ALA A 25 -15.07 -10.95 11.34
N PRO A 26 -15.43 -10.30 10.22
CA PRO A 26 -14.61 -10.37 9.02
C PRO A 26 -13.22 -9.81 9.35
N VAL A 27 -12.18 -10.62 9.12
CA VAL A 27 -10.81 -10.13 9.13
C VAL A 27 -10.72 -9.13 7.98
N ALA A 28 -10.55 -7.86 8.31
CA ALA A 28 -10.24 -6.85 7.30
C ALA A 28 -8.91 -7.24 6.66
N GLN A 29 -8.95 -7.80 5.45
CA GLN A 29 -7.76 -7.98 4.64
C GLN A 29 -7.21 -6.60 4.34
N ALA A 30 -5.97 -6.34 4.78
CA ALA A 30 -5.26 -5.14 4.39
C ALA A 30 -5.25 -5.09 2.86
N ALA A 31 -5.69 -3.96 2.30
CA ALA A 31 -5.65 -3.78 0.86
C ALA A 31 -4.19 -3.82 0.39
N ASP A 32 -3.89 -4.67 -0.60
CA ASP A 32 -2.54 -4.73 -1.17
C ASP A 32 -2.13 -3.35 -1.69
N ALA A 33 -0.90 -2.96 -1.38
CA ALA A 33 -0.34 -1.71 -1.86
C ALA A 33 -0.12 -1.78 -3.38
N VAL A 34 -0.45 -0.70 -4.06
CA VAL A 34 -0.12 -0.55 -5.48
C VAL A 34 1.32 -0.04 -5.61
N ARG A 35 2.15 -0.80 -6.34
CA ARG A 35 3.57 -0.50 -6.57
C ARG A 35 3.78 0.21 -7.89
N ILE A 36 4.36 1.40 -7.83
CA ILE A 36 4.60 2.26 -8.99
C ILE A 36 6.09 2.38 -9.24
N GLY A 37 6.55 2.03 -10.44
CA GLY A 37 7.89 2.37 -10.89
C GLY A 37 7.90 3.78 -11.49
N LEU A 38 8.60 4.73 -10.88
CA LEU A 38 8.83 6.06 -11.43
C LEU A 38 10.26 6.13 -11.99
N LEU A 39 10.41 5.99 -13.31
CA LEU A 39 11.67 6.08 -14.01
C LEU A 39 11.76 7.42 -14.75
N SER A 40 12.79 8.21 -14.50
CA SER A 40 13.03 9.48 -15.20
C SER A 40 14.52 9.84 -15.17
N THR A 41 14.91 10.91 -15.86
CA THR A 41 16.26 11.47 -15.78
C THR A 41 16.41 12.32 -14.52
N LEU A 42 17.11 11.80 -13.52
CA LEU A 42 17.29 12.44 -12.21
C LEU A 42 18.73 12.91 -11.96
N SER A 43 19.64 12.62 -12.89
CA SER A 43 21.02 13.08 -12.89
C SER A 43 21.45 13.57 -14.27
N GLY A 44 22.60 14.25 -14.33
CA GLY A 44 23.12 14.83 -15.56
C GLY A 44 22.42 16.13 -15.99
N PRO A 45 22.72 16.63 -17.21
CA PRO A 45 22.22 17.91 -17.70
C PRO A 45 20.68 18.03 -17.78
N GLY A 46 19.98 16.91 -17.96
CA GLY A 46 18.51 16.87 -18.05
C GLY A 46 17.76 16.77 -16.72
N ALA A 47 18.46 16.68 -15.57
CA ALA A 47 17.87 16.28 -14.29
C ALA A 47 16.73 17.19 -13.78
N GLY A 48 16.75 18.48 -14.11
CA GLY A 48 15.80 19.45 -13.57
C GLY A 48 14.34 19.06 -13.83
N LEU A 49 14.02 18.68 -15.07
CA LEU A 49 12.66 18.28 -15.44
C LEU A 49 12.23 16.99 -14.75
N GLY A 50 13.10 15.98 -14.68
CA GLY A 50 12.77 14.70 -14.02
C GLY A 50 12.58 14.85 -12.52
N VAL A 51 13.35 15.75 -11.88
CA VAL A 51 13.18 16.10 -10.46
C VAL A 51 11.81 16.75 -10.22
N ASP A 52 11.42 17.72 -11.04
CA ASP A 52 10.10 18.36 -10.94
C ASP A 52 8.95 17.36 -11.15
N ILE A 53 9.09 16.43 -12.11
CA ILE A 53 8.11 15.36 -12.35
C ILE A 53 7.98 14.45 -11.13
N ARG A 54 9.11 13.98 -10.56
CA ARG A 54 9.13 13.14 -9.36
C ARG A 54 8.46 13.84 -8.19
N ASP A 55 8.84 15.08 -7.93
CA ASP A 55 8.36 15.84 -6.77
C ASP A 55 6.87 16.17 -6.91
N GLY A 56 6.41 16.53 -8.12
CA GLY A 56 5.00 16.71 -8.43
C GLY A 56 4.18 15.43 -8.23
N PHE A 57 4.69 14.28 -8.68
CA PHE A 57 4.04 12.99 -8.48
C PHE A 57 3.95 12.63 -6.98
N GLN A 58 5.05 12.79 -6.24
CA GLN A 58 5.07 12.53 -4.80
C GLN A 58 4.13 13.48 -4.03
N LEU A 59 4.06 14.74 -4.44
CA LEU A 59 3.11 15.70 -3.88
C LEU A 59 1.66 15.27 -4.12
N ALA A 60 1.32 14.82 -5.32
CA ALA A 60 -0.02 14.32 -5.64
C ALA A 60 -0.38 13.10 -4.79
N VAL A 61 0.53 12.13 -4.65
CA VAL A 61 0.34 10.96 -3.77
C VAL A 61 0.13 11.40 -2.31
N LYS A 62 0.93 12.36 -1.83
CA LYS A 62 0.79 12.92 -0.48
C LYS A 62 -0.56 13.61 -0.28
N GLN A 63 -1.00 14.41 -1.23
CA GLN A 63 -2.31 15.07 -1.19
C GLN A 63 -3.47 14.06 -1.23
N GLY A 64 -3.27 12.92 -1.91
CA GLY A 64 -4.17 11.76 -1.89
C GLY A 64 -4.11 10.91 -0.61
N GLY A 65 -3.40 11.36 0.43
CA GLY A 65 -3.27 10.61 1.68
C GLY A 65 -2.38 9.37 1.59
N GLY A 66 -1.41 9.37 0.67
CA GLY A 66 -0.53 8.22 0.44
C GLY A 66 -1.21 7.11 -0.36
N ARG A 67 -2.26 7.43 -1.12
CA ARG A 67 -3.08 6.46 -1.84
C ARG A 67 -3.26 6.83 -3.30
N LEU A 68 -3.43 5.80 -4.12
CA LEU A 68 -3.83 5.90 -5.53
C LEU A 68 -4.94 4.86 -5.78
N GLY A 69 -6.06 5.29 -6.37
CA GLY A 69 -7.20 4.39 -6.60
C GLY A 69 -7.80 3.79 -5.32
N GLY A 70 -7.62 4.42 -4.16
CA GLY A 70 -8.07 3.92 -2.86
C GLY A 70 -7.11 2.93 -2.17
N LEU A 71 -6.06 2.49 -2.86
CA LEU A 71 -5.03 1.59 -2.34
C LEU A 71 -3.82 2.36 -1.80
N PRO A 72 -3.12 1.86 -0.77
CA PRO A 72 -1.82 2.42 -0.38
C PRO A 72 -0.85 2.45 -1.56
N ALA A 73 -0.13 3.55 -1.75
CA ALA A 73 0.81 3.70 -2.88
C ALA A 73 2.26 3.50 -2.42
N GLU A 74 2.99 2.62 -3.10
CA GLU A 74 4.43 2.40 -2.93
C GLU A 74 5.16 2.85 -4.20
N VAL A 75 5.93 3.95 -4.12
CA VAL A 75 6.62 4.51 -5.29
C VAL A 75 8.09 4.14 -5.26
N VAL A 76 8.54 3.39 -6.26
CA VAL A 76 9.94 3.04 -6.50
C VAL A 76 10.52 4.01 -7.53
N VAL A 77 11.31 4.97 -7.06
CA VAL A 77 11.97 5.95 -7.93
C VAL A 77 13.27 5.40 -8.48
N ALA A 78 13.54 5.63 -9.76
CA ALA A 78 14.77 5.22 -10.41
C ALA A 78 15.26 6.25 -11.44
N ASP A 79 16.58 6.34 -11.59
CA ASP A 79 17.26 7.25 -12.50
C ASP A 79 17.76 6.49 -13.73
N ASP A 80 17.48 7.02 -14.91
CA ASP A 80 18.00 6.49 -16.18
C ASP A 80 19.38 7.04 -16.57
N GLN A 81 19.91 8.02 -15.82
CA GLN A 81 21.20 8.66 -16.04
C GLN A 81 21.37 9.24 -17.45
N GLN A 82 20.25 9.60 -18.10
CA GLN A 82 20.24 10.08 -19.48
C GLN A 82 20.87 9.07 -20.47
N SER A 83 20.81 7.78 -20.14
CA SER A 83 21.40 6.69 -20.93
C SER A 83 20.34 5.66 -21.35
N PRO A 84 20.17 5.39 -22.65
CA PRO A 84 19.20 4.39 -23.13
C PRO A 84 19.44 2.98 -22.58
N ASP A 85 20.70 2.59 -22.38
CA ASP A 85 21.05 1.27 -21.87
C ASP A 85 20.71 1.13 -20.37
N VAL A 86 21.01 2.17 -19.59
CA VAL A 86 20.64 2.23 -18.16
C VAL A 86 19.11 2.28 -18.01
N ALA A 87 18.42 3.02 -18.87
CA ALA A 87 16.95 3.07 -18.90
C ALA A 87 16.34 1.67 -19.08
N ARG A 88 16.81 0.91 -20.09
CA ARG A 88 16.34 -0.46 -20.35
C ARG A 88 16.61 -1.40 -19.18
N GLN A 89 17.83 -1.39 -18.65
CA GLN A 89 18.20 -2.25 -17.52
C GLN A 89 17.36 -1.93 -16.28
N THR A 90 17.10 -0.65 -16.05
CA THR A 90 16.32 -0.17 -14.91
C THR A 90 14.85 -0.52 -15.04
N ALA A 91 14.25 -0.35 -16.22
CA ALA A 91 12.90 -0.81 -16.51
C ALA A 91 12.75 -2.33 -16.30
N ASP A 92 13.71 -3.11 -16.78
CA ASP A 92 13.74 -4.56 -16.59
C ASP A 92 13.80 -4.94 -15.10
N ARG A 93 14.60 -4.23 -14.31
CA ARG A 93 14.67 -4.41 -12.85
C ARG A 93 13.34 -4.09 -12.17
N LEU A 94 12.72 -2.96 -12.50
CA LEU A 94 11.44 -2.53 -11.92
C LEU A 94 10.35 -3.58 -12.17
N ILE A 95 10.26 -4.11 -13.39
CA ILE A 95 9.27 -5.13 -13.77
C ILE A 95 9.60 -6.48 -13.13
N LYS A 96 10.84 -6.97 -13.32
CA LYS A 96 11.18 -8.37 -13.00
C LYS A 96 11.50 -8.58 -11.53
N ARG A 97 12.21 -7.63 -10.91
CA ARG A 97 12.69 -7.73 -9.53
C ARG A 97 11.78 -7.02 -8.54
N ASP A 98 11.46 -5.75 -8.80
CA ASP A 98 10.69 -4.96 -7.85
C ASP A 98 9.18 -5.17 -7.97
N LYS A 99 8.74 -5.84 -9.06
CA LYS A 99 7.36 -6.26 -9.31
C LYS A 99 6.38 -5.09 -9.21
N VAL A 100 6.70 -3.98 -9.89
CA VAL A 100 5.79 -2.85 -9.99
C VAL A 100 4.54 -3.23 -10.79
N ASP A 101 3.39 -2.74 -10.38
CA ASP A 101 2.11 -2.98 -11.05
C ASP A 101 1.97 -2.14 -12.32
N PHE A 102 2.51 -0.91 -12.29
CA PHE A 102 2.64 -0.07 -13.47
C PHE A 102 3.87 0.85 -13.40
N MET A 103 4.27 1.34 -14.57
CA MET A 103 5.39 2.27 -14.74
C MET A 103 4.90 3.65 -15.16
N THR A 104 5.60 4.67 -14.69
CA THR A 104 5.42 6.07 -15.07
C THR A 104 6.75 6.80 -14.96
N GLY A 105 6.72 8.11 -15.22
CA GLY A 105 7.89 8.95 -15.40
C GLY A 105 8.34 8.97 -16.85
N ILE A 106 8.77 10.15 -17.28
CA ILE A 106 9.55 10.43 -18.50
C ILE A 106 10.51 11.55 -18.15
#